data_AF-A0A4U9HI00-F1
#
_entry.id   AF-A0A4U9HI00-F1
#
_cell.length_a   1.000
_cell.length_b   1.000
_cell.length_c   1.000
_cell.angle_alpha   90.00
_cell.angle_beta   90.00
_cell.angle_gamma   90.00
#
_symmetry.space_group_name_H-M   'P 1'
#
loop_
_entity.id
_entity.type
_entity.pdbx_description
1 polymer ?
#
loop_
_entity_poly.entity_id
_entity_poly.type
_entity_poly.pdbx_seq_one_letter_code
_entity_poly.pdbx_strand_id
1 'polypeptide(L)'
;MTPDALQQRCQQIVTSPVLSPEQKRHFLALEAENNLPYPTLAPEARQALEAGFICDMFEGHAPYKPRYVLPDYAMFLKQGSEWLELEGAKDLDDALSLLTILYHHVPSVTGMPVYLGHLDTLLQPYVRILTPTRNRYSNKTFLALSRPHPAGCLHPRQYRPGRRPCDTRHFTRRCRA
;
A
#
# COMPACT_ATOMS: atom_id res chain seq x y z
N MET A 1 1.66 36.05 -20.36
CA MET A 1 1.99 34.64 -20.67
C MET A 1 0.84 33.79 -20.19
N THR A 2 0.16 33.08 -21.09
CA THR A 2 -0.86 32.10 -20.72
C THR A 2 -0.17 30.90 -20.05
N PRO A 3 -0.61 30.46 -18.87
CA PRO A 3 -0.05 29.28 -18.24
C PRO A 3 -0.23 28.06 -19.14
N ASP A 4 0.82 27.24 -19.24
CA ASP A 4 0.78 25.95 -19.94
C ASP A 4 -0.34 25.06 -19.37
N ALA A 5 -0.88 24.14 -20.16
CA ALA A 5 -2.03 23.32 -19.79
C ALA A 5 -1.79 22.54 -18.48
N LEU A 6 -0.54 22.08 -18.26
CA LEU A 6 -0.12 21.48 -17.01
C LEU A 6 -0.21 22.46 -15.83
N GLN A 7 0.30 23.69 -16.00
CA GLN A 7 0.28 24.71 -14.95
C GLN A 7 -1.14 25.06 -14.54
N GLN A 8 -2.09 25.10 -15.48
CA GLN A 8 -3.50 25.34 -15.19
C GLN A 8 -4.12 24.21 -14.34
N ARG A 9 -3.86 22.94 -14.69
CA ARG A 9 -4.34 21.79 -13.91
C ARG A 9 -3.75 21.76 -12.50
N CYS A 10 -2.45 22.00 -12.38
CA CYS A 10 -1.79 22.13 -11.08
C CYS A 10 -2.39 23.28 -10.25
N GLN A 11 -2.68 24.43 -10.86
CA GLN A 11 -3.31 25.55 -10.17
C GLN A 11 -4.70 25.20 -9.63
N GLN A 12 -5.51 24.46 -10.42
CA GLN A 12 -6.83 23.99 -9.99
C GLN A 12 -6.74 23.03 -8.79
N ILE A 13 -5.73 22.15 -8.76
CA ILE A 13 -5.53 21.21 -7.66
C ILE A 13 -5.16 21.96 -6.37
N VAL A 14 -4.19 22.89 -6.42
CA VAL A 14 -3.70 23.57 -5.21
C VAL A 14 -4.75 24.51 -4.61
N THR A 15 -5.56 25.18 -5.44
CA THR A 15 -6.60 26.12 -4.97
C THR A 15 -7.93 25.44 -4.65
N SER A 16 -8.09 24.15 -4.96
CA SER A 16 -9.35 23.45 -4.72
C SER A 16 -9.76 23.48 -3.24
N PRO A 17 -11.00 23.88 -2.91
CA PRO A 17 -11.49 23.90 -1.53
C PRO A 17 -12.03 22.54 -1.06
N VAL A 18 -12.27 21.60 -1.98
CA VAL A 18 -12.86 20.28 -1.67
C VAL A 18 -11.82 19.19 -1.46
N LEU A 19 -10.56 19.43 -1.86
CA LEU A 19 -9.49 18.47 -1.74
C LEU A 19 -8.73 18.62 -0.42
N SER A 20 -8.51 17.51 0.29
CA SER A 20 -7.61 17.46 1.43
C SER A 20 -6.15 17.66 0.99
N PRO A 21 -5.24 18.05 1.89
CA PRO A 21 -3.81 18.16 1.57
C PRO A 21 -3.22 16.88 0.97
N GLU A 22 -3.65 15.71 1.45
CA GLU A 22 -3.20 14.42 0.92
C GLU A 22 -3.70 14.18 -0.51
N GLN A 23 -4.97 14.48 -0.78
CA GLN A 23 -5.55 14.38 -2.11
C GLN A 23 -4.87 15.34 -3.09
N LYS A 24 -4.59 16.58 -2.67
CA LYS A 24 -3.86 17.56 -3.48
C LYS A 24 -2.48 17.03 -3.86
N ARG A 25 -1.73 16.51 -2.89
CA ARG A 25 -0.41 15.89 -3.12
C ARG A 25 -0.51 14.73 -4.12
N HIS A 26 -1.52 13.86 -3.97
CA HIS A 26 -1.74 12.73 -4.87
C HIS A 26 -2.02 13.19 -6.32
N PHE A 27 -2.97 14.11 -6.51
CA PHE A 27 -3.31 14.59 -7.85
C PHE A 27 -2.18 15.38 -8.51
N LEU A 28 -1.41 16.16 -7.75
CA LEU A 28 -0.22 16.83 -8.29
C LEU A 28 0.83 15.83 -8.78
N ALA A 29 1.03 14.73 -8.06
CA ALA A 29 1.93 13.67 -8.50
C ALA A 29 1.42 13.01 -9.78
N LEU A 30 0.11 12.76 -9.89
CA LEU A 30 -0.50 12.17 -11.09
C LEU A 30 -0.36 13.09 -12.32
N GLU A 31 -0.54 14.41 -12.16
CA GLU A 31 -0.29 15.38 -13.23
C GLU A 31 1.17 15.37 -13.70
N ALA A 32 2.11 15.22 -12.77
CA ALA A 32 3.53 15.10 -13.10
C ALA A 32 3.84 13.78 -13.84
N GLU A 33 3.26 12.66 -13.42
CA GLU A 33 3.40 11.36 -14.10
C GLU A 33 2.82 11.40 -15.52
N ASN A 34 1.64 12.02 -15.70
CA ASN A 34 0.98 12.14 -17.00
C ASN A 34 1.69 13.10 -17.96
N ASN A 35 2.53 13.99 -17.43
CA ASN A 35 3.37 14.86 -18.26
C ASN A 35 4.60 14.12 -18.84
N LEU A 36 4.89 12.90 -18.38
CA LEU A 36 5.93 12.05 -18.95
C LEU A 36 5.41 11.26 -20.16
N PRO A 37 6.29 10.85 -21.10
CA PRO A 37 5.88 10.07 -22.26
C PRO A 37 5.26 8.74 -21.86
N TYR A 38 4.12 8.40 -22.50
CA TYR A 38 3.53 7.07 -22.38
C TYR A 38 4.44 6.00 -23.00
N PRO A 39 4.48 4.77 -22.45
CA PRO A 39 5.19 3.65 -23.06
C PRO A 39 4.82 3.46 -24.53
N THR A 40 5.78 3.08 -25.37
CA THR A 40 5.48 2.84 -26.78
C THR A 40 4.57 1.62 -26.93
N LEU A 41 3.37 1.84 -27.46
CA LEU A 41 2.40 0.81 -27.77
C LEU A 41 2.40 0.47 -29.25
N ALA A 42 2.10 -0.79 -29.57
CA ALA A 42 1.75 -1.19 -30.94
C ALA A 42 0.48 -0.44 -31.41
N PRO A 43 0.32 -0.15 -32.72
CA PRO A 43 -0.82 0.59 -33.25
C PRO A 43 -2.18 0.00 -32.84
N GLU A 44 -2.31 -1.32 -32.87
CA GLU A 44 -3.54 -2.04 -32.52
C GLU A 44 -3.86 -1.90 -31.03
N ALA A 45 -2.83 -1.92 -30.18
CA ALA A 45 -2.99 -1.73 -28.73
C ALA A 45 -3.41 -0.28 -28.41
N ARG A 46 -2.85 0.71 -29.12
CA ARG A 46 -3.26 2.11 -28.98
C ARG A 46 -4.72 2.31 -29.42
N GLN A 47 -5.10 1.75 -30.56
CA GLN A 47 -6.48 1.82 -31.04
C GLN A 47 -7.46 1.14 -30.07
N ALA A 48 -7.08 -0.01 -29.50
CA ALA A 48 -7.90 -0.71 -28.51
C ALA A 48 -8.03 0.07 -27.19
N LEU A 49 -6.97 0.76 -26.75
CA LEU A 49 -6.99 1.63 -25.58
C LEU A 49 -7.89 2.86 -25.81
N GLU A 50 -7.74 3.53 -26.96
CA GLU A 50 -8.54 4.71 -27.34
C GLU A 50 -10.03 4.37 -27.53
N ALA A 51 -10.33 3.17 -28.05
CA ALA A 51 -11.70 2.66 -28.19
C ALA A 51 -12.31 2.13 -26.88
N GLY A 52 -11.53 2.08 -25.79
CA GLY A 52 -11.97 1.59 -24.48
C GLY A 52 -12.11 0.07 -24.37
N PHE A 53 -11.56 -0.70 -25.33
CA PHE A 53 -11.49 -2.16 -25.23
C PHE A 53 -10.45 -2.63 -24.22
N ILE A 54 -9.40 -1.82 -24.02
CA ILE A 54 -8.36 -2.01 -23.00
C ILE A 54 -8.42 -0.83 -22.04
N CYS A 55 -8.17 -1.07 -20.76
CA CYS A 55 -8.07 -0.04 -19.73
C CYS A 55 -6.70 -0.16 -19.06
N ASP A 56 -5.97 0.94 -18.99
CA ASP A 56 -4.68 1.04 -18.30
C ASP A 56 -4.83 1.36 -16.80
N MET A 57 -6.05 1.22 -16.29
CA MET A 57 -6.42 1.42 -14.90
C MET A 57 -6.27 2.87 -14.41
N PHE A 58 -6.01 3.83 -15.31
CA PHE A 58 -5.83 5.25 -14.99
C PHE A 58 -4.71 5.51 -13.96
N GLU A 59 -3.65 4.69 -13.99
CA GLU A 59 -2.50 4.76 -13.05
C GLU A 59 -1.42 5.76 -13.49
N GLY A 60 -1.69 6.52 -14.55
CA GLY A 60 -0.79 7.50 -15.13
C GLY A 60 0.18 6.93 -16.16
N HIS A 61 0.82 7.81 -16.92
CA HIS A 61 1.67 7.41 -18.05
C HIS A 61 2.97 6.72 -17.62
N ALA A 62 3.55 7.14 -16.50
CA ALA A 62 4.83 6.65 -16.00
C ALA A 62 4.79 6.51 -14.47
N PRO A 63 4.12 5.48 -13.95
CA PRO A 63 3.95 5.31 -12.51
C PRO A 63 5.30 5.11 -11.81
N TYR A 64 5.60 5.92 -10.78
CA TYR A 64 6.85 5.77 -10.00
C TYR A 64 6.69 4.85 -8.78
N LYS A 65 5.46 4.38 -8.50
CA LYS A 65 5.16 3.49 -7.37
C LYS A 65 4.80 2.09 -7.85
N PRO A 66 5.22 1.04 -7.11
CA PRO A 66 4.75 -0.31 -7.37
C PRO A 66 3.24 -0.41 -7.08
N ARG A 67 2.55 -1.24 -7.87
CA ARG A 67 1.13 -1.55 -7.67
C ARG A 67 0.89 -2.49 -6.50
N TYR A 68 1.75 -3.50 -6.35
CA TYR A 68 1.68 -4.47 -5.26
C TYR A 68 3.04 -4.63 -4.63
N VAL A 69 3.08 -4.42 -3.30
CA VAL A 69 4.21 -4.79 -2.46
C VAL A 69 3.69 -5.76 -1.42
N LEU A 70 4.46 -6.81 -1.16
CA LEU A 70 4.20 -7.79 -0.11
C LEU A 70 5.32 -7.69 0.94
N PRO A 71 5.18 -6.80 1.94
CA PRO A 71 6.17 -6.67 3.00
C PRO A 71 6.22 -7.95 3.85
N ASP A 72 7.43 -8.34 4.26
CA ASP A 72 7.60 -9.38 5.27
C ASP A 72 7.38 -8.78 6.67
N TYR A 73 6.10 -8.69 7.06
CA TYR A 73 5.69 -8.20 8.36
C TYR A 73 6.25 -9.04 9.52
N ALA A 74 6.50 -10.33 9.32
CA ALA A 74 7.05 -11.19 10.38
C ALA A 74 8.53 -10.85 10.63
N MET A 75 9.30 -10.66 9.57
CA MET A 75 10.69 -10.21 9.66
C MET A 75 10.78 -8.83 10.30
N PHE A 76 9.94 -7.88 9.86
CA PHE A 76 9.90 -6.53 10.42
C PHE A 76 9.54 -6.52 11.90
N LEU A 77 8.53 -7.29 12.33
CA LEU A 77 8.19 -7.40 13.76
C LEU A 77 9.32 -8.01 14.59
N LYS A 78 10.12 -8.92 14.02
CA LYS A 78 11.21 -9.56 14.74
C LYS A 78 12.47 -8.69 14.84
N GLN A 79 12.80 -7.97 13.78
CA GLN A 79 14.08 -7.27 13.64
C GLN A 79 13.95 -5.75 13.81
N GLY A 80 12.75 -5.20 13.62
CA GLY A 80 12.56 -3.78 13.45
C GLY A 80 13.03 -3.29 12.08
N SER A 81 13.42 -2.02 11.99
CA SER A 81 14.01 -1.43 10.79
C SER A 81 15.02 -0.38 11.19
N GLU A 82 16.26 -0.56 10.73
CA GLU A 82 17.33 0.43 10.88
C GLU A 82 16.97 1.75 10.19
N TRP A 83 16.33 1.69 9.01
CA TRP A 83 15.91 2.89 8.27
C TRP A 83 14.85 3.70 9.01
N LEU A 84 13.98 3.04 9.78
CA LEU A 84 12.97 3.71 10.61
C LEU A 84 13.46 3.99 12.03
N GLU A 85 14.68 3.55 12.38
CA GLU A 85 15.21 3.59 13.74
C GLU A 85 14.30 2.89 14.76
N LEU A 86 13.68 1.78 14.34
CA LEU A 86 12.74 1.00 15.16
C LEU A 86 13.35 -0.35 15.53
N GLU A 87 13.25 -0.71 16.81
CA GLU A 87 13.55 -2.07 17.28
C GLU A 87 12.39 -3.04 16.99
N GLY A 88 12.68 -4.35 17.06
CA GLY A 88 11.66 -5.38 16.96
C GLY A 88 10.65 -5.34 18.12
N ALA A 89 9.44 -5.84 17.87
CA ALA A 89 8.34 -5.86 18.83
C ALA A 89 8.69 -6.74 20.04
N LYS A 90 8.47 -6.21 21.25
CA LYS A 90 8.63 -6.97 22.51
C LYS A 90 7.29 -7.43 23.07
N ASP A 91 6.23 -6.67 22.82
CA ASP A 91 4.87 -6.99 23.24
C ASP A 91 3.80 -6.69 22.15
N LEU A 92 2.53 -6.86 22.51
CA LEU A 92 1.42 -6.65 21.60
C LEU A 92 1.25 -5.18 21.18
N ASP A 93 1.53 -4.25 22.08
CA ASP A 93 1.35 -2.82 21.77
C ASP A 93 2.48 -2.34 20.85
N ASP A 94 3.70 -2.84 21.05
CA ASP A 94 4.79 -2.66 20.10
C ASP A 94 4.42 -3.24 18.73
N ALA A 95 3.91 -4.48 18.69
CA ALA A 95 3.56 -5.13 17.43
C ALA A 95 2.48 -4.37 16.65
N LEU A 96 1.42 -3.90 17.34
CA LEU A 96 0.37 -3.11 16.71
C LEU A 96 0.89 -1.75 16.22
N SER A 97 1.74 -1.08 17.02
CA SER A 97 2.34 0.20 16.65
C SER A 97 3.26 0.05 15.44
N LEU A 98 4.14 -0.96 15.46
CA LEU A 98 5.05 -1.28 14.37
C LEU A 98 4.29 -1.62 13.07
N LEU A 99 3.26 -2.46 13.14
CA LEU A 99 2.42 -2.77 11.97
C LEU A 99 1.75 -1.50 11.40
N THR A 100 1.28 -0.61 12.28
CA THR A 100 0.68 0.67 11.87
C THR A 100 1.70 1.55 11.16
N ILE A 101 2.89 1.71 11.74
CA ILE A 101 3.97 2.49 11.14
C ILE A 101 4.32 1.90 9.77
N LEU A 102 4.62 0.60 9.69
CA LEU A 102 4.99 -0.02 8.43
C LEU A 102 3.90 0.12 7.37
N TYR A 103 2.62 -0.02 7.73
CA TYR A 103 1.52 0.18 6.81
C TYR A 103 1.53 1.57 6.14
N HIS A 104 1.88 2.62 6.87
CA HIS A 104 1.99 3.96 6.29
C HIS A 104 3.23 4.16 5.40
N HIS A 105 4.27 3.34 5.59
CA HIS A 105 5.52 3.43 4.81
C HIS A 105 5.55 2.51 3.58
N VAL A 106 4.63 1.56 3.47
CA VAL A 106 4.58 0.65 2.32
C VAL A 106 4.01 1.37 1.10
N PRO A 107 4.78 1.49 0.00
CA PRO A 107 4.33 2.23 -1.17
C PRO A 107 3.23 1.46 -1.91
N SER A 108 2.33 2.22 -2.52
CA SER A 108 1.24 1.69 -3.34
C SER A 108 0.87 2.72 -4.40
N VAL A 109 0.49 2.25 -5.59
CA VAL A 109 0.00 3.09 -6.68
C VAL A 109 -1.21 3.94 -6.26
N THR A 110 -2.06 3.43 -5.36
CA THR A 110 -3.21 4.16 -4.81
C THR A 110 -2.88 5.02 -3.59
N GLY A 111 -1.62 5.03 -3.15
CA GLY A 111 -1.17 5.75 -1.96
C GLY A 111 -1.34 5.01 -0.62
N MET A 112 -2.03 3.85 -0.60
CA MET A 112 -2.15 3.01 0.59
C MET A 112 -1.98 1.52 0.26
N PRO A 113 -1.35 0.72 1.14
CA PRO A 113 -1.16 -0.71 0.90
C PRO A 113 -2.47 -1.49 0.96
N VAL A 114 -2.54 -2.56 0.18
CA VAL A 114 -3.74 -3.40 0.07
C VAL A 114 -3.64 -4.65 0.96
N TYR A 115 -2.42 -5.00 1.40
CA TYR A 115 -2.10 -6.25 2.10
C TYR A 115 -1.47 -5.98 3.46
N LEU A 116 -1.97 -6.62 4.52
CA LEU A 116 -1.50 -6.51 5.91
C LEU A 116 -0.99 -7.85 6.49
N GLY A 117 -0.86 -8.89 5.66
CA GLY A 117 -0.46 -10.21 6.15
C GLY A 117 -1.58 -11.01 6.83
N HIS A 118 -1.16 -12.11 7.43
CA HIS A 118 -2.00 -12.95 8.31
C HIS A 118 -1.90 -12.41 9.73
N LEU A 119 -2.68 -11.36 10.02
CA LEU A 119 -2.57 -10.61 11.29
C LEU A 119 -2.71 -11.49 12.53
N ASP A 120 -3.56 -12.52 12.47
CA ASP A 120 -3.71 -13.49 13.55
C ASP A 120 -2.42 -14.26 13.84
N THR A 121 -1.75 -14.74 12.80
CA THR A 121 -0.49 -15.48 12.88
C THR A 121 0.66 -14.56 13.31
N LEU A 122 0.67 -13.32 12.79
CA LEU A 122 1.68 -12.31 13.11
C LEU A 122 1.59 -11.87 14.58
N LEU A 123 0.37 -11.71 15.10
CA LEU A 123 0.15 -11.22 16.46
C LEU A 123 0.15 -12.33 17.50
N GLN A 124 -0.08 -13.60 17.12
CA GLN A 124 -0.13 -14.75 18.03
C GLN A 124 1.04 -14.82 19.04
N PRO A 125 2.31 -14.55 18.66
CA PRO A 125 3.43 -14.58 19.62
C PRO A 125 3.34 -13.51 20.72
N TYR A 126 2.62 -12.41 20.46
CA TYR A 126 2.53 -11.25 21.33
C TYR A 126 1.25 -11.22 22.17
N VAL A 127 0.25 -12.02 21.81
CA VAL A 127 -1.01 -12.15 22.55
C VAL A 127 -0.79 -13.00 23.79
N ARG A 128 -0.79 -12.36 24.96
CA ARG A 128 -0.92 -13.03 26.26
C ARG A 128 -2.39 -13.15 26.65
N ILE A 129 -2.74 -13.95 27.66
CA ILE A 129 -4.09 -13.90 28.25
C ILE A 129 -4.26 -12.51 28.86
N LEU A 130 -4.92 -11.62 28.11
CA LEU A 130 -5.11 -10.23 28.50
C LEU A 130 -6.31 -10.11 29.45
N THR A 131 -6.22 -9.17 30.39
CA THR A 131 -7.37 -8.76 31.20
C THR A 131 -8.44 -8.09 30.33
N PRO A 132 -9.73 -8.11 30.72
CA PRO A 132 -10.85 -7.63 29.89
C PRO A 132 -10.71 -6.18 29.40
N THR A 133 -10.05 -5.32 30.18
CA THR A 133 -9.78 -3.92 29.85
C THR A 133 -8.75 -3.77 28.74
N ARG A 134 -7.67 -4.56 28.77
CA ARG A 134 -6.62 -4.50 27.74
C ARG A 134 -7.08 -5.03 26.39
N ASN A 135 -7.97 -6.02 26.39
CA ASN A 135 -8.61 -6.52 25.17
C ASN A 135 -9.35 -5.40 24.39
N ARG A 136 -9.98 -4.43 25.07
CA ARG A 136 -10.68 -3.32 24.41
C ARG A 136 -9.75 -2.33 23.68
N TYR A 137 -8.54 -2.09 24.17
CA TYR A 137 -7.60 -1.15 23.54
C TYR A 137 -6.96 -1.75 22.29
N SER A 138 -6.46 -2.99 22.39
CA SER A 138 -5.92 -3.71 21.24
C SER A 138 -6.96 -3.88 20.13
N ASN A 139 -8.23 -4.12 20.48
CA ASN A 139 -9.32 -4.17 19.51
C ASN A 139 -9.60 -2.82 18.82
N LYS A 140 -9.41 -1.68 19.50
CA LYS A 140 -9.57 -0.35 18.89
C LYS A 140 -8.43 -0.03 17.92
N THR A 141 -7.19 -0.34 18.28
CA THR A 141 -6.03 -0.16 17.40
C THR A 141 -6.14 -1.07 16.18
N PHE A 142 -6.57 -2.32 16.37
CA PHE A 142 -6.89 -3.24 15.27
C PHE A 142 -8.02 -2.70 14.39
N LEU A 143 -9.08 -2.12 14.98
CA LEU A 143 -10.15 -1.48 14.22
C LEU A 143 -9.67 -0.26 13.43
N ALA A 144 -8.73 0.51 13.97
CA ALA A 144 -8.13 1.65 13.29
C ALA A 144 -7.28 1.21 12.09
N LEU A 145 -6.51 0.13 12.24
CA LEU A 145 -5.79 -0.54 11.15
C LEU A 145 -6.74 -1.13 10.10
N SER A 146 -7.91 -1.60 10.54
CA SER A 146 -8.90 -2.28 9.69
C SER A 146 -9.88 -1.32 9.00
N ARG A 147 -9.96 -0.05 9.42
CA ARG A 147 -10.86 0.93 8.81
C ARG A 147 -10.15 1.62 7.65
N PRO A 148 -10.56 1.38 6.40
CA PRO A 148 -9.98 2.09 5.28
C PRO A 148 -10.38 3.57 5.36
N HIS A 149 -9.40 4.46 5.33
CA HIS A 149 -9.60 5.78 4.71
C HIS A 149 -10.02 5.53 3.24
N PRO A 150 -10.77 6.42 2.57
CA PRO A 150 -11.75 6.08 1.52
C PRO A 150 -11.19 5.50 0.19
N ALA A 151 -9.97 4.98 0.16
CA ALA A 151 -9.27 4.52 -1.04
C ALA A 151 -8.61 3.13 -0.93
N GLY A 152 -9.19 2.13 -0.24
CA GLY A 152 -8.55 0.80 -0.33
C GLY A 152 -9.27 -0.41 0.26
N CYS A 153 -9.45 -1.42 -0.60
CA CYS A 153 -9.84 -2.79 -0.26
C CYS A 153 -8.74 -3.45 0.61
N LEU A 154 -8.90 -3.43 1.93
CA LEU A 154 -8.00 -4.17 2.81
C LEU A 154 -8.28 -5.68 2.72
N HIS A 155 -7.26 -6.50 2.49
CA HIS A 155 -7.36 -7.96 2.60
C HIS A 155 -6.69 -8.49 3.88
N PRO A 156 -7.38 -8.46 5.04
CA PRO A 156 -6.95 -9.23 6.19
C PRO A 156 -7.28 -10.71 5.92
N ARG A 157 -6.27 -11.58 5.86
CA ARG A 157 -6.51 -13.03 5.82
C ARG A 157 -6.43 -13.59 7.23
N GLN A 158 -7.52 -14.19 7.69
CA GLN A 158 -7.54 -15.03 8.88
C GLN A 158 -7.04 -16.44 8.50
N TYR A 159 -6.12 -16.99 9.27
CA TYR A 159 -5.65 -18.36 9.15
C TYR A 159 -6.82 -19.33 9.32
N ARG A 160 -6.98 -20.24 8.34
CA ARG A 160 -7.83 -21.42 8.46
C ARG A 160 -6.93 -22.66 8.57
N PRO A 161 -6.97 -23.42 9.67
CA PRO A 161 -6.18 -24.64 9.79
C PRO A 161 -6.58 -25.62 8.68
N GLY A 162 -5.59 -26.10 7.91
CA GLY A 162 -5.78 -27.13 6.87
C GLY A 162 -5.40 -26.74 5.43
N ARG A 163 -5.11 -25.46 5.13
CA ARG A 163 -4.51 -25.10 3.83
C ARG A 163 -2.98 -25.19 3.92
N ARG A 164 -2.38 -26.10 3.15
CA ARG A 164 -0.90 -26.15 3.01
C ARG A 164 -0.40 -24.81 2.47
N PRO A 165 0.69 -24.23 3.00
CA PRO A 165 1.33 -23.10 2.37
C PRO A 165 1.83 -23.53 0.99
N CYS A 166 1.56 -22.73 -0.05
CA CYS A 166 2.18 -22.94 -1.36
C CYS A 166 3.69 -22.87 -1.18
N ASP A 167 4.37 -23.96 -1.50
CA ASP A 167 5.82 -24.12 -1.34
C ASP A 167 6.55 -23.14 -2.26
N THR A 168 7.08 -22.04 -1.69
CA THR A 168 7.83 -21.00 -2.41
C THR A 168 9.25 -21.44 -2.80
N ARG A 169 9.66 -22.68 -2.48
CA ARG A 169 11.01 -23.19 -2.78
C ARG A 169 11.28 -23.49 -4.27
N HIS A 170 10.29 -23.36 -5.15
CA HIS A 170 10.49 -23.60 -6.60
C HIS A 170 10.78 -22.35 -7.44
N PHE A 171 10.67 -21.13 -6.88
CA PHE A 171 10.84 -19.91 -7.69
C PHE A 171 12.26 -19.32 -7.67
N THR A 172 13.14 -19.74 -6.75
CA THR A 172 14.48 -19.15 -6.58
C THR A 172 15.60 -19.81 -7.38
N ARG A 173 15.32 -20.77 -8.26
CA ARG A 173 16.36 -21.48 -9.05
C ARG A 173 16.56 -20.99 -10.50
N ARG A 174 15.89 -19.93 -10.95
CA ARG A 174 16.01 -19.46 -12.36
C ARG A 174 16.47 -18.00 -12.57
N CYS A 175 17.13 -17.39 -11.60
CA CYS A 175 17.86 -16.13 -11.81
C CYS A 175 19.32 -16.25 -11.34
N ARG A 176 20.08 -17.09 -12.04
CA ARG A 176 21.53 -16.98 -12.18
C ARG A 176 21.88 -17.37 -13.62
N ALA A 177 21.89 -16.36 -14.49
CA ALA A 177 22.62 -16.27 -15.74
C ALA A 177 22.52 -14.80 -16.17
#